data_AF-A0A959C800-F1
#
_entry.id   AF-A0A959C800-F1
#
_cell.length_a   1.000
_cell.length_b   1.000
_cell.length_c   1.000
_cell.angle_alpha   90.00
_cell.angle_beta   90.00
_cell.angle_gamma   90.00
#
_symmetry.space_group_name_H-M   'P 1'
#
loop_
_entity.id
_entity.type
_entity.pdbx_description
1 polymer ?
#
loop_
_entity_poly.entity_id
_entity_poly.type
_entity_poly.pdbx_seq_one_letter_code
_entity_poly.pdbx_strand_id
1 'polypeptide(L)'
;RQRLWSFPTDRSDNGRPEFPNIYGIGYHCWINDTLAAFFIVGENDNPHVLYTAGIRGQKLRRISSNPGRCLLRMPDGKLAFVQKATEQTWFLKTYDPRDLSFQILIKMPDGSEDFALLPDGTWLAGKGAKLYQFKAGVDYDWKEIADLTKYGVHSITRLAVSNDNKLAVVVE
;
A
#
# COMPACT_ATOMS: atom_id res chain seq x y z
N ARG A 1 12.01 10.63 -15.67
CA ARG A 1 10.95 10.40 -14.65
C ARG A 1 10.61 8.91 -14.61
N GLN A 2 10.41 8.34 -13.43
CA GLN A 2 10.12 6.91 -13.22
C GLN A 2 8.82 6.48 -13.93
N ARG A 3 8.79 5.25 -14.44
CA ARG A 3 7.68 4.64 -15.21
C ARG A 3 7.54 3.16 -14.84
N LEU A 4 6.36 2.59 -15.07
CA LEU A 4 6.11 1.16 -14.93
C LEU A 4 6.46 0.44 -16.25
N TRP A 5 7.36 -0.53 -16.17
CA TRP A 5 7.81 -1.34 -17.30
C TRP A 5 7.26 -2.76 -17.22
N SER A 6 6.92 -3.33 -18.37
CA SER A 6 6.64 -4.75 -18.55
C SER A 6 7.74 -5.39 -19.39
N PHE A 7 8.13 -6.60 -19.02
CA PHE A 7 9.13 -7.41 -19.72
C PHE A 7 8.53 -8.79 -20.02
N PRO A 8 8.77 -9.35 -21.22
CA PRO A 8 8.29 -10.68 -21.53
C PRO A 8 9.09 -11.72 -20.73
N THR A 9 8.40 -12.75 -20.24
CA THR A 9 9.02 -13.80 -19.41
C THR A 9 10.03 -14.64 -20.19
N ASP A 10 9.82 -14.80 -21.50
CA ASP A 10 10.71 -15.50 -22.43
C ASP A 10 11.91 -14.66 -22.89
N ARG A 11 11.98 -13.38 -22.48
CA ARG A 11 13.03 -12.42 -22.86
C ARG A 11 13.12 -12.17 -24.38
N SER A 12 12.02 -12.34 -25.09
CA SER A 12 11.93 -12.10 -26.54
C SER A 12 12.20 -10.65 -26.95
N ASP A 13 11.97 -9.69 -26.06
CA ASP A 13 12.29 -8.28 -26.28
C ASP A 13 12.81 -7.57 -25.01
N ASN A 14 13.16 -6.29 -25.15
CA ASN A 14 13.71 -5.44 -24.10
C ASN A 14 12.65 -4.83 -23.16
N GLY A 15 11.41 -5.31 -23.22
CA GLY A 15 10.28 -4.76 -22.51
C GLY A 15 9.79 -3.42 -23.07
N ARG A 16 8.73 -2.91 -22.46
CA ARG A 16 8.11 -1.63 -22.82
C ARG A 16 7.52 -0.94 -21.59
N PRO A 17 7.37 0.39 -21.62
CA PRO A 17 6.51 1.06 -20.66
C PRO A 17 5.08 0.53 -20.80
N GLU A 18 4.51 -0.04 -19.74
CA GLU A 18 3.14 -0.57 -19.76
C GLU A 18 2.12 0.58 -19.86
N PHE A 19 2.45 1.70 -19.20
CA PHE A 19 1.70 2.95 -19.25
C PHE A 19 2.61 4.08 -19.77
N PRO A 20 2.83 4.18 -21.10
CA PRO A 20 3.83 5.09 -21.70
C PRO A 20 3.66 6.56 -21.32
N ASN A 21 2.42 6.99 -21.04
CA ASN A 21 2.07 8.38 -20.75
C ASN A 21 1.87 8.68 -19.25
N ILE A 22 2.13 7.71 -18.36
CA ILE A 22 2.05 7.91 -16.90
C ILE A 22 3.48 7.97 -16.35
N TYR A 23 3.82 9.11 -15.75
CA TYR A 23 5.16 9.42 -15.26
C TYR A 23 5.17 9.67 -13.76
N GLY A 24 6.35 9.57 -13.14
CA GLY A 24 6.52 9.88 -11.72
C GLY A 24 5.93 8.81 -10.81
N ILE A 25 5.86 7.57 -11.29
CA ILE A 25 5.36 6.43 -10.51
C ILE A 25 6.40 6.08 -9.45
N GLY A 26 6.08 6.37 -8.18
CA GLY A 26 6.92 5.99 -7.03
C GLY A 26 6.63 4.57 -6.55
N TYR A 27 5.35 4.20 -6.51
CA TYR A 27 4.88 2.85 -6.15
C TYR A 27 3.69 2.47 -7.02
N HIS A 28 3.48 1.18 -7.23
CA HIS A 28 2.34 0.65 -7.97
C HIS A 28 1.82 -0.63 -7.34
N CYS A 29 0.55 -0.94 -7.60
CA CYS A 29 -0.07 -2.21 -7.23
C CYS A 29 -1.10 -2.59 -8.27
N TRP A 30 -1.00 -3.81 -8.82
CA TRP A 30 -2.03 -4.35 -9.70
C TRP A 30 -3.23 -4.77 -8.85
N ILE A 31 -4.39 -4.13 -9.08
CA ILE A 31 -5.66 -4.47 -8.41
C ILE A 31 -6.30 -5.69 -9.08
N ASN A 32 -6.11 -5.83 -10.39
CA ASN A 32 -6.38 -7.01 -11.21
C ASN A 32 -5.52 -6.93 -12.49
N ASP A 33 -5.65 -7.92 -13.37
CA ASP A 33 -4.84 -8.06 -14.59
C ASP A 33 -4.94 -6.88 -15.58
N THR A 34 -5.92 -5.99 -15.41
CA THR A 34 -6.17 -4.87 -16.32
C THR A 34 -6.19 -3.51 -15.65
N LEU A 35 -6.07 -3.45 -14.31
CA LEU A 35 -6.21 -2.23 -13.52
C LEU A 35 -5.08 -2.11 -12.51
N ALA A 36 -4.32 -1.03 -12.59
CA ALA A 36 -3.24 -0.72 -11.68
C ALA A 36 -3.55 0.55 -10.86
N ALA A 37 -3.10 0.55 -9.60
CA ALA A 37 -2.99 1.71 -8.74
C ALA A 37 -1.58 2.29 -8.82
N PHE A 38 -1.47 3.62 -8.76
CA PHE A 38 -0.21 4.35 -8.84
C PHE A 38 -0.12 5.39 -7.73
N PHE A 39 0.92 5.29 -6.92
CA PHE A 39 1.44 6.42 -6.18
C PHE A 39 2.21 7.29 -7.17
N ILE A 40 1.70 8.49 -7.46
CA ILE A 40 2.39 9.47 -8.29
C ILE A 40 3.06 10.50 -7.39
N VAL A 41 4.38 10.66 -7.58
CA VAL A 41 5.21 11.62 -6.87
C VAL A 41 4.78 13.04 -7.25
N GLY A 42 4.45 13.88 -6.26
CA GLY A 42 4.16 15.29 -6.49
C GLY A 42 5.45 16.07 -6.73
N GLU A 43 5.34 17.15 -7.52
CA GLU A 43 6.46 18.03 -7.88
C GLU A 43 6.20 19.43 -7.33
N ASN A 44 7.26 20.22 -7.07
CA ASN A 44 7.15 21.60 -6.61
C ASN A 44 6.22 21.75 -5.39
N ASP A 45 6.48 20.96 -4.34
CA ASP A 45 5.71 20.91 -3.09
C ASP A 45 4.24 20.47 -3.22
N ASN A 46 3.81 20.02 -4.41
CA ASN A 46 2.50 19.39 -4.55
C ASN A 46 2.46 18.04 -3.82
N PRO A 47 1.33 17.67 -3.20
CA PRO A 47 1.20 16.39 -2.52
C PRO A 47 1.28 15.23 -3.50
N HIS A 48 1.75 14.08 -3.01
CA HIS A 48 1.60 12.81 -3.71
C HIS A 48 0.12 12.50 -3.97
N VAL A 49 -0.17 11.76 -5.03
CA VAL A 49 -1.55 11.42 -5.37
C VAL A 49 -1.65 9.94 -5.74
N LEU A 50 -2.66 9.29 -5.19
CA LEU A 50 -3.05 7.93 -5.57
C LEU A 50 -4.01 8.01 -6.76
N TYR A 51 -3.64 7.34 -7.85
CA TYR A 51 -4.48 7.17 -9.02
C TYR A 51 -4.71 5.70 -9.31
N THR A 52 -5.72 5.42 -10.14
CA THR A 52 -5.84 4.14 -10.87
C THR A 52 -5.83 4.42 -12.37
N ALA A 53 -5.35 3.48 -13.16
CA ALA A 53 -5.57 3.47 -14.60
C ALA A 53 -5.70 2.03 -15.12
N GLY A 54 -6.64 1.84 -16.03
CA GLY A 54 -6.76 0.58 -16.76
C GLY A 54 -5.80 0.52 -17.94
N ILE A 55 -5.35 -0.68 -18.33
CA ILE A 55 -4.48 -0.87 -19.51
C ILE A 55 -5.15 -0.40 -20.80
N ARG A 56 -6.49 -0.45 -20.86
CA ARG A 56 -7.30 0.12 -21.94
C ARG A 56 -7.55 1.60 -21.69
N GLY A 57 -7.18 2.44 -22.64
CA GLY A 57 -7.36 3.89 -22.59
C GLY A 57 -6.42 4.63 -21.63
N GLN A 58 -5.84 3.95 -20.63
CA GLN A 58 -4.79 4.48 -19.74
C GLN A 58 -5.13 5.82 -19.08
N LYS A 59 -6.42 6.05 -18.83
CA LYS A 59 -6.91 7.27 -18.20
C LYS A 59 -6.71 7.20 -16.70
N LEU A 60 -5.97 8.17 -16.16
CA LEU A 60 -5.81 8.34 -14.71
C LEU A 60 -7.15 8.72 -14.07
N ARG A 61 -7.54 7.98 -13.04
CA ARG A 61 -8.65 8.29 -12.14
C ARG A 61 -8.12 8.52 -10.74
N ARG A 62 -8.32 9.73 -10.21
CA ARG A 62 -7.84 10.11 -8.87
C ARG A 62 -8.60 9.34 -7.79
N ILE A 63 -7.86 8.80 -6.83
CA ILE A 63 -8.38 8.01 -5.70
C ILE A 63 -8.20 8.76 -4.39
N SER A 64 -6.99 9.26 -4.10
CA SER A 64 -6.71 9.93 -2.83
C SER A 64 -5.53 10.90 -2.93
N SER A 65 -5.51 11.93 -2.09
CA SER A 65 -4.34 12.80 -1.89
C SER A 65 -3.48 12.29 -0.73
N ASN A 66 -2.17 12.50 -0.85
CA ASN A 66 -1.16 12.15 0.12
C ASN A 66 -1.25 10.69 0.62
N PRO A 67 -1.21 9.70 -0.29
CA PRO A 67 -1.14 8.30 0.11
C PRO A 67 0.18 7.99 0.82
N GLY A 68 0.18 6.97 1.67
CA GLY A 68 1.38 6.28 2.11
C GLY A 68 1.97 5.42 0.99
N ARG A 69 3.21 4.98 1.19
CA ARG A 69 3.95 4.18 0.21
C ARG A 69 3.46 2.74 0.02
N CYS A 70 2.80 2.16 1.03
CA CYS A 70 2.31 0.79 0.98
C CYS A 70 0.95 0.71 0.26
N LEU A 71 0.90 -0.07 -0.82
CA LEU A 71 -0.29 -0.34 -1.63
C LEU A 71 -0.51 -1.85 -1.68
N LEU A 72 -1.65 -2.33 -1.19
CA LEU A 72 -1.93 -3.76 -1.06
C LEU A 72 -3.26 -4.12 -1.75
N ARG A 73 -3.21 -5.09 -2.65
CA ARG A 73 -4.43 -5.71 -3.21
C ARG A 73 -4.97 -6.72 -2.20
N MET A 74 -6.20 -6.52 -1.76
CA MET A 74 -6.92 -7.45 -0.89
C MET A 74 -7.47 -8.64 -1.69
N PRO A 75 -7.69 -9.81 -1.05
CA PRO A 75 -8.27 -10.98 -1.72
C PRO A 75 -9.62 -10.73 -2.38
N ASP A 76 -10.43 -9.81 -1.85
CA ASP A 76 -11.74 -9.43 -2.37
C ASP A 76 -11.69 -8.43 -3.55
N GLY A 77 -10.49 -8.08 -4.02
CA GLY A 77 -10.24 -7.17 -5.13
C GLY A 77 -10.20 -5.69 -4.76
N LYS A 78 -10.31 -5.34 -3.48
CA LYS A 78 -10.14 -3.95 -3.02
C LYS A 78 -8.66 -3.58 -2.94
N LEU A 79 -8.38 -2.28 -2.98
CA LEU A 79 -7.07 -1.72 -2.71
C LEU A 79 -7.04 -1.19 -1.27
N ALA A 80 -6.11 -1.66 -0.46
CA ALA A 80 -5.79 -1.07 0.83
C ALA A 80 -4.58 -0.12 0.71
N PHE A 81 -4.64 1.00 1.40
CA PHE A 81 -3.60 2.02 1.42
C PHE A 81 -3.74 2.92 2.66
N VAL A 82 -2.64 3.56 3.07
CA VAL A 82 -2.70 4.63 4.07
C VAL A 82 -3.01 5.96 3.40
N GLN A 83 -3.93 6.75 3.94
CA GLN A 83 -4.09 8.16 3.58
C GLN A 83 -3.58 9.04 4.72
N LYS A 84 -2.66 9.95 4.42
CA LYS A 84 -2.13 10.95 5.35
C LYS A 84 -3.02 12.20 5.34
N ALA A 85 -4.17 12.12 6.02
CA ALA A 85 -5.19 13.17 5.99
C ALA A 85 -4.67 14.50 6.60
N THR A 86 -3.89 14.42 7.68
CA THR A 86 -3.09 15.52 8.22
C THR A 86 -1.69 15.01 8.58
N GLU A 87 -0.80 15.89 9.04
CA GLU A 87 0.52 15.48 9.54
C GLU A 87 0.43 14.46 10.69
N GLN A 88 -0.58 14.58 11.57
CA GLN A 88 -0.75 13.76 12.77
C GLN A 88 -1.84 12.68 12.65
N THR A 89 -2.64 12.71 11.57
CA THR A 89 -3.80 11.81 11.42
C THR A 89 -3.75 11.08 10.09
N TRP A 90 -3.32 9.83 10.15
CA TRP A 90 -3.27 8.93 9.01
C TRP A 90 -4.28 7.81 9.20
N PHE A 91 -4.90 7.36 8.11
CA PHE A 91 -5.92 6.32 8.14
C PHE A 91 -5.54 5.18 7.23
N LEU A 92 -5.71 3.94 7.70
CA LEU A 92 -5.81 2.79 6.81
C LEU A 92 -7.18 2.82 6.14
N LYS A 93 -7.19 2.84 4.81
CA LYS A 93 -8.40 2.88 4.00
C LYS A 93 -8.43 1.74 2.99
N THR A 94 -9.63 1.36 2.59
CA THR A 94 -9.85 0.52 1.41
C THR A 94 -10.60 1.29 0.35
N TYR A 95 -10.30 0.99 -0.91
CA TYR A 95 -10.98 1.48 -2.08
C TYR A 95 -11.50 0.30 -2.90
N ASP A 96 -12.78 0.30 -3.23
CA ASP A 96 -13.39 -0.72 -4.08
C ASP A 96 -13.52 -0.21 -5.53
N PRO A 97 -12.83 -0.82 -6.50
CA PRO A 97 -12.88 -0.38 -7.88
C PRO A 97 -14.21 -0.67 -8.58
N ARG A 98 -15.09 -1.50 -8.01
CA ARG A 98 -16.36 -1.92 -8.64
C ARG A 98 -17.44 -0.85 -8.53
N ASP A 99 -17.59 -0.26 -7.34
CA ASP A 99 -18.57 0.78 -7.04
C ASP A 99 -17.93 2.13 -6.71
N LEU A 100 -16.59 2.19 -6.75
CA LEU A 100 -15.79 3.39 -6.53
C LEU A 100 -15.90 3.92 -5.09
N SER A 101 -16.26 3.06 -4.15
CA SER A 101 -16.45 3.40 -2.74
C SER A 101 -15.16 3.36 -1.93
N PHE A 102 -15.18 4.02 -0.78
CA PHE A 102 -14.10 4.08 0.17
C PHE A 102 -14.59 3.68 1.56
N GLN A 103 -13.75 2.97 2.31
CA GLN A 103 -13.99 2.69 3.72
C GLN A 103 -12.76 3.11 4.53
N ILE A 104 -12.99 3.77 5.66
CA ILE A 104 -11.96 3.99 6.68
C ILE A 104 -11.99 2.78 7.61
N LEU A 105 -10.87 2.08 7.74
CA LEU A 105 -10.79 0.92 8.63
C LEU A 105 -10.40 1.34 10.04
N ILE A 106 -9.30 2.09 10.18
CA ILE A 106 -8.75 2.51 11.47
C ILE A 106 -7.76 3.67 11.28
N LYS A 107 -7.52 4.47 12.33
CA LYS A 107 -6.38 5.40 12.39
C LYS A 107 -5.08 4.58 12.47
N MET A 108 -4.05 4.93 11.69
CA MET A 108 -2.74 4.27 11.79
C MET A 108 -2.01 4.67 13.08
N PRO A 109 -1.16 3.80 13.65
CA PRO A 109 -0.20 4.21 14.67
C PRO A 109 0.65 5.37 14.15
N ASP A 110 0.90 6.39 14.97
CA ASP A 110 1.59 7.60 14.50
C ASP A 110 2.94 7.27 13.82
N GLY A 111 3.14 7.85 12.63
CA GLY A 111 4.35 7.64 11.82
C GLY A 111 4.40 6.30 11.06
N SER A 112 3.40 5.43 11.21
CA SER A 112 3.37 4.14 10.52
C SER A 112 2.71 4.24 9.14
N GLU A 113 3.50 4.03 8.09
CA GLU A 113 3.02 4.02 6.70
C GLU A 113 2.81 2.62 6.12
N ASP A 114 3.37 1.62 6.78
CA ASP A 114 3.48 0.27 6.25
C ASP A 114 2.60 -0.70 7.03
N PHE A 115 1.99 -1.63 6.31
CA PHE A 115 1.05 -2.57 6.86
C PHE A 115 1.05 -3.87 6.05
N ALA A 116 0.56 -4.94 6.67
CA ALA A 116 0.29 -6.20 5.99
C ALA A 116 -1.08 -6.75 6.39
N LEU A 117 -1.61 -7.67 5.59
CA LEU A 117 -2.88 -8.34 5.84
C LEU A 117 -2.63 -9.84 5.97
N LEU A 118 -2.98 -10.41 7.12
CA LEU A 118 -3.00 -11.85 7.34
C LEU A 118 -4.18 -12.49 6.59
N PRO A 119 -4.07 -13.77 6.19
CA PRO A 119 -5.14 -14.50 5.49
C PRO A 119 -6.49 -14.52 6.24
N ASP A 120 -6.47 -14.41 7.56
CA ASP A 120 -7.67 -14.41 8.41
C ASP A 120 -8.35 -13.03 8.54
N GLY A 121 -7.85 -12.01 7.82
CA GLY A 121 -8.36 -10.64 7.83
C GLY A 121 -7.73 -9.72 8.89
N THR A 122 -6.72 -10.20 9.63
CA THR A 122 -6.02 -9.38 10.63
C THR A 122 -4.98 -8.49 9.99
N TRP A 123 -5.04 -7.19 10.26
CA TRP A 123 -4.05 -6.21 9.82
C TRP A 123 -2.86 -6.19 10.77
N LEU A 124 -1.67 -6.01 10.21
CA LEU A 124 -0.42 -5.80 10.94
C LEU A 124 0.17 -4.44 10.59
N ALA A 125 0.75 -3.76 11.57
CA ALA A 125 1.49 -2.52 11.38
C ALA A 125 2.72 -2.48 12.30
N GLY A 126 3.77 -1.78 11.87
CA GLY A 126 4.98 -1.56 12.66
C GLY A 126 5.09 -0.13 13.13
N LYS A 127 5.53 0.09 14.37
CA LYS A 127 5.89 1.43 14.90
C LYS A 127 7.11 1.30 15.80
N GLY A 128 8.23 1.93 15.40
CA GLY A 128 9.53 1.68 16.02
C GLY A 128 9.83 0.18 15.97
N ALA A 129 10.25 -0.41 17.08
CA ALA A 129 10.54 -1.84 17.18
C ALA A 129 9.32 -2.73 17.44
N LYS A 130 8.12 -2.16 17.51
CA LYS A 130 6.91 -2.85 17.96
C LYS A 130 5.98 -3.22 16.81
N LEU A 131 5.41 -4.41 16.92
CA LEU A 131 4.37 -4.92 16.02
C LEU A 131 3.00 -4.79 16.66
N TYR A 132 2.04 -4.35 15.86
CA TYR A 132 0.65 -4.18 16.25
C TYR A 132 -0.25 -4.99 15.32
N GLN A 133 -1.36 -5.48 15.87
CA GLN A 133 -2.45 -6.09 15.10
C GLN A 133 -3.76 -5.33 15.24
N PHE A 134 -4.63 -5.47 14.24
CA PHE A 134 -6.01 -4.99 14.29
C PHE A 134 -6.91 -5.88 13.44
N LYS A 135 -8.00 -6.38 14.01
CA LYS A 135 -9.03 -7.13 13.28
C LYS A 135 -10.36 -6.38 13.28
N ALA A 136 -10.78 -5.95 12.10
CA ALA A 136 -12.03 -5.20 11.92
C ALA A 136 -13.24 -5.98 12.44
N GLY A 137 -14.11 -5.31 13.21
CA GLY A 137 -15.28 -5.93 13.84
C GLY A 137 -14.99 -6.72 15.13
N VAL A 138 -13.72 -6.89 15.50
CA VAL A 138 -13.28 -7.55 16.75
C VAL A 138 -12.58 -6.57 17.67
N ASP A 139 -11.66 -5.77 17.12
CA ASP A 139 -10.84 -4.83 17.87
C ASP A 139 -11.37 -3.39 17.72
N TYR A 140 -11.28 -2.60 18.81
CA TYR A 140 -11.58 -1.17 18.79
C TYR A 140 -10.38 -0.32 18.35
N ASP A 141 -9.17 -0.80 18.61
CA ASP A 141 -7.92 -0.12 18.28
C ASP A 141 -6.79 -1.15 18.07
N TRP A 142 -5.63 -0.69 17.60
CA TRP A 142 -4.42 -1.49 17.46
C TRP A 142 -3.97 -2.09 18.79
N LYS A 143 -3.63 -3.38 18.76
CA LYS A 143 -3.08 -4.12 19.91
C LYS A 143 -1.63 -4.47 19.64
N GLU A 144 -0.74 -4.09 20.56
CA GLU A 144 0.65 -4.53 20.51
C GLU A 144 0.72 -6.05 20.68
N ILE A 145 1.47 -6.73 19.82
CA ILE A 145 1.62 -8.19 19.83
C ILE A 145 3.06 -8.65 20.00
N ALA A 146 4.04 -7.79 19.71
CA ALA A 146 5.45 -8.09 19.92
C ALA A 146 6.28 -6.81 20.02
N ASP A 147 7.34 -6.88 20.84
CA ASP A 147 8.44 -5.92 20.87
C ASP A 147 9.72 -6.63 20.40
N LEU A 148 10.27 -6.15 19.29
CA LEU A 148 11.46 -6.72 18.65
C LEU A 148 12.77 -6.07 19.13
N THR A 149 12.72 -5.14 20.10
CA THR A 149 13.92 -4.48 20.65
C THR A 149 14.95 -5.49 21.17
N LYS A 150 14.47 -6.60 21.76
CA LYS A 150 15.33 -7.70 22.24
C LYS A 150 16.14 -8.40 21.13
N TYR A 151 15.80 -8.18 19.87
CA TYR A 151 16.51 -8.69 18.70
C TYR A 151 17.35 -7.61 18.01
N GLY A 152 17.56 -6.44 18.65
CA GLY A 152 18.32 -5.33 18.09
C GLY A 152 17.57 -4.52 17.04
N VAL A 153 16.25 -4.71 16.91
CA VAL A 153 15.42 -3.92 15.99
C VAL A 153 15.14 -2.56 16.62
N HIS A 154 15.40 -1.48 15.88
CA HIS A 154 15.07 -0.12 16.31
C HIS A 154 13.82 0.42 15.63
N SER A 155 13.72 0.22 14.31
CA SER A 155 12.61 0.73 13.51
C SER A 155 12.20 -0.28 12.45
N ILE A 156 10.92 -0.67 12.47
CA ILE A 156 10.31 -1.48 11.42
C ILE A 156 9.92 -0.56 10.27
N THR A 157 10.45 -0.83 9.09
CA THR A 157 10.21 -0.01 7.90
C THR A 157 9.29 -0.66 6.87
N ARG A 158 9.28 -2.01 6.78
CA ARG A 158 8.38 -2.79 5.91
C ARG A 158 7.86 -4.06 6.59
N LEU A 159 6.67 -4.48 6.17
CA LEU A 159 6.06 -5.75 6.54
C LEU A 159 5.59 -6.48 5.28
N ALA A 160 5.75 -7.80 5.24
CA ALA A 160 5.15 -8.64 4.22
C ALA A 160 4.70 -9.97 4.82
N VAL A 161 3.51 -10.41 4.45
CA VAL A 161 2.95 -11.69 4.89
C VAL A 161 2.90 -12.64 3.68
N SER A 162 3.32 -13.86 3.91
CA SER A 162 3.22 -14.97 2.96
C SER A 162 1.94 -15.79 3.19
N ASN A 163 1.54 -16.55 2.17
CA ASN A 163 0.33 -17.38 2.22
C ASN A 163 0.39 -18.48 3.29
N ASP A 164 1.59 -18.90 3.73
CA ASP A 164 1.81 -19.88 4.79
C ASP A 164 2.01 -19.21 6.17
N ASN A 165 1.49 -17.98 6.34
CA ASN A 165 1.49 -17.21 7.60
C ASN A 165 2.88 -16.83 8.14
N LYS A 166 3.91 -16.74 7.30
CA LYS A 166 5.20 -16.16 7.70
C LYS A 166 5.19 -14.66 7.50
N LEU A 167 5.67 -13.94 8.50
CA LEU A 167 5.90 -12.49 8.46
C LEU A 167 7.37 -12.21 8.17
N ALA A 168 7.65 -11.46 7.12
CA ALA A 168 8.92 -10.82 6.88
C ALA A 168 8.86 -9.36 7.37
N VAL A 169 9.92 -8.93 8.04
CA VAL A 169 10.06 -7.57 8.58
C VAL A 169 11.38 -6.99 8.05
N VAL A 170 11.32 -5.77 7.53
CA VAL A 170 12.52 -4.99 7.17
C VAL A 170 12.71 -3.94 8.26
N VAL A 171 13.96 -3.79 8.72
CA VAL A 171 14.31 -2.96 9.87
C VAL A 171 15.48 -2.03 9.54
N GLU A 172 15.54 -0.90 10.25
CA GLU A 172 16.71 -0.02 10.35
C GLU A 172 17.48 -0.27 11.65
#